data_AF-K1UAC8-F1
#
_entry.id   AF-K1UAC8-F1
#
_cell.length_a   1.000
_cell.length_b   1.000
_cell.length_c   1.000
_cell.angle_alpha   90.00
_cell.angle_beta   90.00
_cell.angle_gamma   90.00
#
_symmetry.space_group_name_H-M   'P 1'
#
loop_
_entity.id
_entity.type
_entity.pdbx_description
1 polymer ?
#
loop_
_entity_poly.entity_id
_entity_poly.type
_entity_poly.pdbx_seq_one_letter_code
_entity_poly.pdbx_strand_id
1 'polypeptide(L)'
;METRNLDFEHILVLSCNEGKLPKGVNDASFIPYSLRKAYGLTTVDNKVAIYAYYFHSLLQRSHDITLCYNNATEDGQSGEMSRFMLQLLVESHHDIERFSLVAGQNTLRPTYEPIEKKLHALSQLKNLKMLTPTFLNTYLRCEKQFYYKYVEELREPDEMD
;
A
#
# COMPACT_ATOMS: atom_id res chain seq x y z
N MET A 1 2.22 -18.38 -12.82
CA MET A 1 2.37 -19.71 -13.47
C MET A 1 3.17 -20.69 -12.61
N GLU A 2 3.77 -20.27 -11.49
CA GLU A 2 4.64 -21.11 -10.65
C GLU A 2 3.96 -22.06 -9.65
N THR A 3 2.68 -21.90 -9.34
CA THR A 3 1.97 -22.75 -8.36
C THR A 3 1.27 -23.99 -8.96
N ARG A 4 1.53 -24.33 -10.23
CA ARG A 4 0.91 -25.52 -10.84
C ARG A 4 1.48 -26.79 -10.20
N ASN A 5 0.60 -27.68 -9.72
CA ASN A 5 0.94 -28.95 -9.03
C ASN A 5 1.62 -28.80 -7.66
N LEU A 6 1.50 -27.64 -7.01
CA LEU A 6 1.93 -27.46 -5.63
C LEU A 6 0.71 -27.34 -4.73
N ASP A 7 0.72 -28.12 -3.65
CA ASP A 7 -0.33 -28.14 -2.65
C ASP A 7 0.19 -27.46 -1.40
N PHE A 8 -0.65 -26.62 -0.81
CA PHE A 8 -0.32 -25.86 0.39
C PHE A 8 -1.41 -26.05 1.42
N GLU A 9 -1.03 -26.31 2.67
CA GLU A 9 -1.96 -26.44 3.77
C GLU A 9 -2.62 -25.09 4.12
N HIS A 10 -1.81 -24.01 4.10
CA HIS A 10 -2.22 -22.64 4.40
C HIS A 10 -1.98 -21.74 3.19
N ILE A 11 -3.00 -20.98 2.79
CA ILE A 11 -2.95 -20.10 1.62
C ILE A 11 -3.40 -18.69 2.00
N LEU A 12 -2.54 -17.71 1.71
CA LEU A 12 -2.86 -16.29 1.78
C LEU A 12 -2.85 -15.71 0.36
N VAL A 13 -4.02 -15.37 -0.17
CA VAL A 13 -4.13 -14.72 -1.48
C VAL A 13 -4.36 -13.22 -1.27
N LEU A 14 -3.37 -12.43 -1.69
CA LEU A 14 -3.40 -10.98 -1.57
C LEU A 14 -3.95 -10.34 -2.84
N SER A 15 -4.55 -9.15 -2.68
CA SER A 15 -5.05 -8.33 -3.80
C SER A 15 -6.10 -9.04 -4.67
N CYS A 16 -7.01 -9.78 -4.05
CA CYS A 16 -8.19 -10.40 -4.68
C CYS A 16 -9.24 -9.36 -5.08
N ASN A 17 -8.83 -8.35 -5.85
CA ASN A 17 -9.66 -7.28 -6.36
C ASN A 17 -10.06 -7.52 -7.81
N GLU A 18 -11.21 -7.00 -8.21
CA GLU A 18 -11.63 -6.99 -9.61
C GLU A 18 -10.59 -6.24 -10.48
N GLY A 19 -10.32 -6.75 -11.69
CA GLY A 19 -9.27 -6.23 -12.57
C GLY A 19 -7.83 -6.63 -12.21
N LYS A 20 -7.57 -7.02 -10.95
CA LYS A 20 -6.30 -7.67 -10.53
C LYS A 20 -6.38 -9.18 -10.60
N LEU A 21 -7.52 -9.75 -10.14
CA LEU A 21 -7.83 -11.16 -10.18
C LEU A 21 -9.29 -11.36 -10.65
N PRO A 22 -9.55 -11.84 -11.87
CA PRO A 22 -8.58 -12.11 -12.92
C PRO A 22 -7.92 -10.80 -13.40
N LYS A 23 -6.64 -10.89 -13.80
CA LYS A 23 -5.94 -9.74 -14.37
C LYS A 23 -6.70 -9.26 -15.60
N GLY A 24 -6.99 -7.96 -15.66
CA GLY A 24 -7.65 -7.31 -16.78
C GLY A 24 -7.04 -7.77 -18.11
N VAL A 25 -7.87 -8.37 -18.96
CA VAL A 25 -7.41 -8.98 -20.20
C VAL A 25 -7.50 -7.95 -21.32
N ASN A 26 -6.41 -7.22 -21.58
CA ASN A 26 -6.29 -6.51 -22.84
C ASN A 26 -6.05 -7.53 -23.95
N ASP A 27 -7.07 -7.72 -24.79
CA ASP A 27 -7.06 -8.71 -25.86
C ASP A 27 -6.98 -8.00 -27.22
N ALA A 28 -5.91 -7.22 -27.38
CA ALA A 28 -5.60 -6.56 -28.64
C ALA A 28 -5.30 -7.64 -29.69
N SER A 29 -6.29 -7.95 -30.52
CA SER A 29 -6.19 -8.87 -31.65
C SER A 29 -6.79 -8.22 -32.88
N PHE A 30 -6.12 -8.39 -34.02
CA PHE A 30 -6.67 -8.00 -35.32
C PHE A 30 -7.83 -8.90 -35.77
N ILE A 31 -8.00 -10.08 -35.14
CA ILE A 31 -9.07 -11.01 -35.49
C ILE A 31 -10.30 -10.71 -34.60
N PRO A 32 -11.47 -10.43 -35.21
CA PRO A 32 -12.71 -10.22 -34.47
C PRO A 32 -13.00 -11.35 -33.48
N TYR A 33 -13.53 -10.98 -32.29
CA TYR A 33 -13.81 -11.93 -31.20
C TYR A 33 -14.70 -13.10 -31.65
N SER A 34 -15.73 -12.85 -32.45
CA SER A 34 -16.66 -13.89 -32.94
C SER A 34 -15.97 -14.95 -33.80
N LEU A 35 -15.06 -14.54 -34.69
CA LEU A 35 -14.26 -15.45 -35.50
C LEU A 35 -13.30 -16.24 -34.62
N ARG A 36 -12.63 -15.60 -33.66
CA ARG A 36 -11.75 -16.32 -32.74
C ARG A 36 -12.50 -17.40 -31.97
N LYS A 37 -13.68 -17.07 -31.45
CA LYS A 37 -14.54 -18.00 -30.74
C LYS A 37 -14.99 -19.16 -31.63
N ALA A 38 -15.44 -18.88 -32.85
CA ALA A 38 -15.93 -19.91 -33.77
C ALA A 38 -14.85 -20.90 -34.21
N TYR A 39 -13.61 -20.44 -34.37
CA TYR A 39 -12.47 -21.27 -34.81
C TYR A 39 -11.59 -21.79 -33.66
N GLY A 40 -12.05 -21.67 -32.40
CA GLY A 40 -11.32 -22.20 -31.24
C GLY A 40 -10.02 -21.46 -30.91
N LEU A 41 -9.85 -20.23 -31.41
CA LEU A 41 -8.71 -19.38 -31.07
C LEU A 41 -8.89 -18.78 -29.67
N THR A 42 -7.78 -18.46 -29.02
CA THR A 42 -7.80 -17.90 -27.66
C THR A 42 -8.56 -16.58 -27.61
N THR A 43 -9.52 -16.49 -26.69
CA THR A 43 -10.32 -15.30 -26.38
C THR A 43 -10.10 -14.81 -24.95
N VAL A 44 -10.64 -13.63 -24.63
CA VAL A 44 -10.75 -13.14 -23.24
C VAL A 44 -11.38 -14.19 -22.33
N ASP A 45 -12.46 -14.83 -22.79
CA ASP A 45 -13.18 -15.83 -21.99
C ASP A 45 -12.29 -17.02 -21.65
N ASN A 46 -11.47 -17.49 -22.59
CA ASN A 46 -10.51 -18.57 -22.31
C ASN A 46 -9.50 -18.17 -21.25
N LYS A 47 -8.99 -16.93 -21.31
CA LYS A 47 -8.03 -16.42 -20.32
C LYS A 47 -8.69 -16.32 -18.94
N VAL A 48 -9.91 -15.79 -18.86
CA VAL A 48 -10.68 -15.71 -17.61
C VAL A 48 -10.96 -17.11 -17.05
N ALA A 49 -11.36 -18.06 -17.89
CA ALA A 49 -11.59 -19.45 -17.48
C ALA A 49 -10.34 -20.12 -16.92
N ILE A 50 -9.16 -19.85 -17.50
CA ILE A 50 -7.88 -20.33 -16.97
C ILE A 50 -7.60 -19.75 -15.58
N TYR A 51 -7.85 -18.45 -15.36
CA TYR A 51 -7.69 -17.85 -14.03
C TYR A 51 -8.68 -18.42 -13.01
N ALA A 52 -9.93 -18.66 -13.40
CA ALA A 52 -10.93 -19.31 -12.57
C ALA A 52 -10.46 -20.72 -12.18
N TYR A 53 -9.99 -21.50 -13.15
CA TYR A 53 -9.43 -22.82 -12.91
C TYR A 53 -8.29 -22.79 -11.89
N TYR A 54 -7.32 -21.87 -12.04
CA TYR A 54 -6.23 -21.75 -11.08
C TYR A 54 -6.70 -21.32 -9.70
N PHE A 55 -7.63 -20.38 -9.61
CA PHE A 55 -8.20 -19.95 -8.34
C PHE A 55 -8.86 -21.13 -7.62
N HIS A 56 -9.79 -21.84 -8.26
CA HIS A 56 -10.47 -22.97 -7.62
C HIS A 56 -9.54 -24.14 -7.31
N SER A 57 -8.60 -24.46 -8.21
CA SER A 57 -7.64 -25.55 -7.98
C SER A 57 -6.74 -25.28 -6.77
N LEU A 58 -6.36 -24.01 -6.57
CA LEU A 58 -5.56 -23.59 -5.42
C LEU A 58 -6.32 -23.78 -4.10
N LEU A 59 -7.61 -23.43 -4.07
CA LEU A 59 -8.44 -23.51 -2.87
C LEU A 59 -8.85 -24.94 -2.50
N GLN A 60 -9.05 -25.82 -3.48
CA GLN A 60 -9.57 -27.18 -3.25
C GLN A 60 -8.69 -28.07 -2.38
N ARG A 61 -7.38 -27.78 -2.29
CA ARG A 61 -6.40 -28.64 -1.60
C ARG A 61 -5.85 -28.02 -0.32
N SER A 62 -6.24 -26.80 0.01
CA SER A 62 -5.85 -26.10 1.23
C SER A 62 -6.82 -26.33 2.38
N HIS A 63 -6.28 -26.39 3.59
CA HIS A 63 -7.06 -26.50 4.82
C HIS A 63 -7.44 -25.12 5.38
N ASP A 64 -6.57 -24.13 5.21
CA ASP A 64 -6.74 -22.76 5.71
C ASP A 64 -6.50 -21.75 4.60
N ILE A 65 -7.46 -20.84 4.43
CA ILE A 65 -7.54 -19.93 3.29
C ILE A 65 -7.88 -18.53 3.79
N THR A 66 -6.98 -17.59 3.57
CA THR A 66 -7.23 -16.16 3.77
C THR A 66 -7.18 -15.43 2.43
N LEU A 67 -8.27 -14.74 2.09
CA LEU A 67 -8.36 -13.92 0.89
C LEU A 67 -8.43 -12.44 1.29
N CYS A 68 -7.52 -11.63 0.77
CA CYS A 68 -7.47 -10.19 1.05
C CYS A 68 -7.79 -9.38 -0.21
N TYR A 69 -8.71 -8.43 -0.08
CA TYR A 69 -9.00 -7.43 -1.10
C TYR A 69 -8.94 -6.03 -0.48
N ASN A 70 -8.60 -5.02 -1.27
CA ASN A 70 -8.64 -3.63 -0.83
C ASN A 70 -10.02 -3.04 -1.15
N ASN A 71 -10.69 -2.44 -0.16
CA ASN A 71 -11.98 -1.78 -0.35
C ASN A 71 -11.89 -0.25 -0.48
N ALA A 72 -10.69 0.32 -0.39
CA ALA A 72 -10.47 1.75 -0.63
C ALA A 72 -10.48 2.07 -2.13
N THR A 73 -11.02 3.25 -2.45
CA THR A 73 -11.01 3.81 -3.79
C THR A 73 -9.74 4.65 -3.96
N GLU A 74 -8.83 4.21 -4.82
CA GLU A 74 -7.64 4.98 -5.25
C GLU A 74 -7.75 5.26 -6.75
N ASP A 75 -7.46 6.49 -7.16
CA ASP A 75 -7.31 6.91 -8.57
C ASP A 75 -8.44 6.45 -9.53
N GLY A 76 -9.69 6.50 -9.05
CA GLY A 76 -10.88 6.15 -9.86
C GLY A 76 -11.08 4.66 -10.10
N GLN A 77 -10.25 3.77 -9.53
CA GLN A 77 -10.52 2.34 -9.50
C GLN A 77 -11.31 1.97 -8.24
N SER A 78 -12.46 1.33 -8.44
CA SER A 78 -13.30 0.80 -7.37
C SER A 78 -12.59 -0.38 -6.71
N GLY A 79 -12.41 -0.35 -5.38
CA GLY A 79 -11.83 -1.42 -4.57
C GLY A 79 -12.76 -2.62 -4.43
N GLU A 80 -13.23 -3.16 -5.55
CA GLU A 80 -14.22 -4.23 -5.57
C GLU A 80 -13.58 -5.58 -5.32
N MET A 81 -14.33 -6.47 -4.67
CA MET A 81 -13.94 -7.87 -4.56
C MET A 81 -13.84 -8.47 -5.96
N SER A 82 -12.85 -9.35 -6.15
CA SER A 82 -12.78 -10.20 -7.33
C SER A 82 -14.09 -10.93 -7.57
N ARG A 83 -14.53 -11.02 -8.82
CA ARG A 83 -15.66 -11.89 -9.20
C ARG A 83 -15.54 -13.33 -8.70
N PHE A 84 -14.31 -13.86 -8.54
CA PHE A 84 -14.11 -15.22 -8.02
C PHE A 84 -14.35 -15.30 -6.51
N MET A 85 -14.03 -14.24 -5.75
CA MET A 85 -14.42 -14.16 -4.35
C MET A 85 -15.94 -14.08 -4.21
N LEU A 86 -16.59 -13.25 -5.03
CA LEU A 86 -18.05 -13.13 -5.02
C LEU A 86 -18.71 -14.47 -5.35
N GLN A 87 -18.20 -15.18 -6.35
CA GLN A 87 -18.66 -16.52 -6.70
C GLN A 87 -18.49 -17.49 -5.53
N LEU A 88 -17.33 -17.49 -4.86
CA LEU A 88 -17.10 -18.32 -3.66
C LEU A 88 -18.09 -17.99 -2.53
N LEU A 89 -18.39 -16.71 -2.29
CA LEU A 89 -19.34 -16.29 -1.25
C LEU A 89 -20.78 -16.73 -1.54
N VAL A 90 -21.15 -16.90 -2.81
CA VAL A 90 -22.52 -17.25 -3.22
C VAL A 90 -22.69 -18.75 -3.43
N GLU A 91 -21.71 -19.40 -4.06
CA GLU A 91 -21.81 -20.78 -4.51
C GLU A 91 -21.18 -21.78 -3.53
N SER A 92 -20.27 -21.34 -2.66
CA SER A 92 -19.65 -22.26 -1.71
C SER A 92 -20.55 -22.52 -0.51
N HIS A 93 -20.49 -23.75 -0.01
CA HIS A 93 -21.12 -24.15 1.24
C HIS A 93 -20.18 -24.02 2.45
N HIS A 94 -19.05 -23.32 2.28
CA HIS A 94 -18.09 -23.10 3.35
C HIS A 94 -18.57 -21.98 4.28
N ASP A 95 -18.25 -22.11 5.57
CA ASP A 95 -18.44 -21.01 6.51
C ASP A 95 -17.30 -20.00 6.30
N ILE A 96 -17.64 -18.80 5.82
CA ILE A 96 -16.66 -17.77 5.44
C ILE A 96 -16.77 -16.60 6.41
N GLU A 97 -15.77 -16.50 7.28
CA GLU A 97 -15.61 -15.36 8.17
C GLU A 97 -15.13 -14.12 7.40
N ARG A 98 -15.69 -12.94 7.72
CA ARG A 98 -15.35 -11.68 7.08
C ARG A 98 -14.73 -10.72 8.08
N PHE A 99 -13.49 -10.35 7.83
CA PHE A 99 -12.76 -9.37 8.62
C PHE A 99 -12.58 -8.08 7.83
N SER A 100 -12.77 -6.94 8.50
CA SER A 100 -12.44 -5.63 7.96
C SER A 100 -11.25 -5.08 8.74
N LEU A 101 -10.12 -4.91 8.05
CA LEU A 101 -8.94 -4.29 8.63
C LEU A 101 -8.94 -2.81 8.26
N VAL A 102 -9.08 -1.95 9.25
CA VAL A 102 -8.91 -0.51 9.09
C VAL A 102 -7.53 -0.17 9.62
N ALA A 103 -6.65 0.35 8.76
CA ALA A 103 -5.39 0.93 9.21
C ALA A 103 -5.72 2.13 10.09
N GLY A 104 -5.66 1.96 11.41
CA GLY A 104 -5.78 3.08 12.33
C GLY A 104 -4.65 4.05 12.02
N GLN A 105 -4.98 5.24 11.54
CA GLN A 105 -4.00 6.33 11.43
C GLN A 105 -3.68 6.83 12.84
N ASN A 106 -2.95 6.02 13.59
CA ASN A 106 -2.19 6.53 14.71
C ASN A 106 -1.02 7.25 14.08
N THR A 107 -1.17 8.56 13.91
CA THR A 107 -0.03 9.44 13.67
C THR A 107 0.88 9.29 14.88
N LEU A 108 1.82 8.34 14.79
CA LEU A 108 2.89 8.19 15.76
C LEU A 108 3.65 9.51 15.68
N ARG A 109 3.41 10.39 16.66
CA ARG A 109 4.29 11.55 16.85
C ARG A 109 5.67 10.95 17.10
N PRO A 110 6.69 11.28 16.29
CA PRO A 110 8.03 10.80 16.54
C PRO A 110 8.39 11.14 17.99
N THR A 111 8.70 10.10 18.77
CA THR A 111 9.16 10.29 20.14
C THR A 111 10.62 10.73 20.02
N TYR A 112 10.90 12.00 20.28
CA TYR A 112 12.26 12.49 20.27
C TYR A 112 12.92 12.21 21.61
N GLU A 113 14.08 11.55 21.59
CA GLU A 113 14.90 11.45 22.79
C GLU A 113 15.46 12.84 23.15
N PRO A 114 15.40 13.25 24.43
CA PRO A 114 16.04 14.48 24.88
C PRO A 114 17.54 14.42 24.63
N ILE A 115 18.07 15.40 23.88
CA ILE A 115 19.51 15.52 23.67
C ILE A 115 20.08 16.44 24.76
N GLU A 116 21.13 15.98 25.45
CA GLU A 116 21.82 16.78 26.44
C GLU A 116 22.50 17.99 25.78
N LYS A 117 22.27 19.19 26.32
CA LYS A 117 22.85 20.44 25.78
C LYS A 117 24.37 20.42 26.01
N LYS A 118 25.14 20.23 24.94
CA LYS A 118 26.62 20.22 24.98
C LYS A 118 27.19 21.57 25.41
N LEU A 119 28.40 21.55 25.99
CA LEU A 119 29.17 22.74 26.39
C LEU A 119 29.28 23.79 25.26
N HIS A 120 29.36 23.32 24.01
CA HIS A 120 29.39 24.16 22.80
C HIS A 120 28.19 25.11 22.69
N ALA A 121 26.97 24.60 22.95
CA ALA A 121 25.76 25.40 22.87
C ALA A 121 25.75 26.53 23.92
N LEU A 122 26.27 26.24 25.13
CA LEU A 122 26.37 27.23 26.20
C LEU A 122 27.42 28.31 25.90
N SER A 123 28.55 27.95 25.27
CA SER A 123 29.55 28.94 24.87
C SER A 123 29.04 29.89 23.78
N GLN A 124 28.30 29.38 22.80
CA GLN A 124 27.71 30.20 21.74
C GLN A 124 26.70 31.20 22.31
N LEU A 125 25.83 30.75 23.22
CA LEU A 125 24.84 31.60 23.88
C LEU A 125 25.48 32.69 24.77
N LYS A 126 26.60 32.40 25.45
CA LYS A 126 27.31 33.39 26.28
C LYS A 126 27.98 34.50 25.47
N ASN A 127 28.32 34.23 24.22
CA ASN A 127 28.97 35.19 23.33
C ASN A 127 27.99 36.07 22.55
N LEU A 128 26.68 35.91 22.77
CA LEU A 128 25.66 36.72 22.11
C LEU A 128 25.70 38.16 22.59
N LYS A 129 26.00 39.07 21.67
CA LYS A 129 26.07 40.51 21.95
C LYS A 129 24.70 41.19 21.92
N MET A 130 23.70 40.62 21.25
CA MET A 130 22.38 41.24 21.08
C MET A 130 21.28 40.18 20.95
N LEU A 131 20.16 40.40 21.65
CA LEU A 131 18.96 39.57 21.58
C LEU A 131 17.90 40.29 20.76
N THR A 132 17.47 39.69 19.66
CA THR A 132 16.40 40.22 18.80
C THR A 132 15.06 39.55 19.11
N PRO A 133 13.92 40.20 18.86
CA PRO A 133 12.60 39.57 19.02
C PRO A 133 12.46 38.27 18.22
N THR A 134 13.03 38.22 17.01
CA THR A 134 13.01 37.04 16.13
C THR A 134 13.78 35.87 16.73
N PHE A 135 14.91 36.13 17.38
CA PHE A 135 15.71 35.11 18.06
C PHE A 135 14.90 34.43 19.17
N LEU A 136 14.24 35.22 20.02
CA LEU A 136 13.42 34.70 21.12
C LEU A 136 12.17 33.96 20.60
N ASN A 137 11.48 34.54 19.61
CA ASN A 137 10.31 33.91 19.00
C ASN A 137 10.65 32.57 18.36
N THR A 138 11.83 32.43 17.74
CA THR A 138 12.27 31.15 17.15
C THR A 138 12.50 30.10 18.23
N TYR A 139 13.12 30.46 19.36
CA TYR A 139 13.30 29.55 20.49
C TYR A 139 11.96 29.08 21.07
N LEU A 140 11.07 30.03 21.38
CA LEU A 140 9.76 29.73 21.98
C LEU A 140 8.86 28.89 21.06
N ARG A 141 8.99 29.08 19.74
CA ARG A 141 8.24 28.31 18.75
C ARG A 141 8.81 26.91 18.54
N CYS A 142 10.14 26.77 18.44
CA CYS A 142 10.80 25.49 18.19
C CYS A 142 12.27 25.53 18.62
N GLU A 143 12.58 24.90 19.76
CA GLU A 143 13.95 24.84 20.31
C GLU A 143 14.94 24.15 19.35
N LYS A 144 14.48 23.16 18.57
CA LYS A 144 15.32 22.45 17.59
C LYS A 144 15.67 23.32 16.38
N GLN A 145 14.70 24.07 15.86
CA GLN A 145 14.94 25.03 14.77
C GLN A 145 15.90 26.12 15.24
N PHE A 146 15.71 26.60 16.47
CA PHE A 146 16.63 27.55 17.09
C PHE A 146 18.05 26.99 17.19
N TYR A 147 18.22 25.75 17.65
CA TYR A 147 19.53 25.11 17.76
C TYR A 147 20.26 25.08 16.42
N TYR A 148 19.62 24.60 15.37
CA TYR A 148 20.28 24.52 14.05
C TYR A 148 20.58 25.90 13.47
N LYS A 149 19.66 26.85 13.61
CA LYS A 149 19.80 28.18 13.01
C LYS A 149 20.81 29.06 13.73
N TYR A 150 20.83 29.03 15.06
CA TYR A 150 21.58 30.00 15.88
C TYR A 150 22.73 29.38 16.67
N VAL A 151 22.76 28.06 16.91
CA VAL A 151 23.86 27.38 17.61
C VAL A 151 24.79 26.69 16.62
N GLU A 152 24.25 26.01 15.61
CA GLU A 152 25.04 25.35 14.55
C GLU A 152 25.20 26.24 13.30
N GLU A 153 24.56 27.42 13.28
CA GLU A 153 24.60 28.40 12.17
C GLU A 153 24.26 27.80 10.78
N LEU A 154 23.43 26.74 10.76
CA LEU A 154 22.97 26.13 9.53
C LEU A 154 22.06 27.10 8.78
N ARG A 155 22.44 27.43 7.55
CA ARG A 155 21.64 28.25 6.66
C ARG A 155 20.64 27.37 5.92
N GLU A 156 19.39 27.81 5.90
CA GLU A 156 18.42 27.27 4.97
C GLU A 156 18.92 27.57 3.55
N PRO A 157 18.83 26.62 2.61
CA PRO A 157 19.18 26.90 1.22
C PRO A 157 18.30 28.05 0.71
N ASP A 158 18.89 28.97 -0.08
CA ASP A 158 18.11 30.04 -0.71
C ASP A 158 17.03 29.39 -1.59
N GLU A 159 15.76 29.75 -1.36
CA GLU A 159 14.66 29.45 -2.28
C GLU A 159 14.84 30.31 -3.55
N MET A 160 15.85 29.97 -4.34
CA MET A 160 16.02 30.40 -5.72
C MET A 160 16.43 29.17 -6.54
N ASP A 161 15.44 28.30 -6.76
CA ASP A 161 15.21 27.50 -7.97
C ASP A 161 13.72 27.11 -8.03
#